data_AF-A0A6A5Z8G9-F1
#
_entry.id   AF-A0A6A5Z8G9-F1
#
_cell.length_a   1.000
_cell.length_b   1.000
_cell.length_c   1.000
_cell.angle_alpha   90.00
_cell.angle_beta   90.00
_cell.angle_gamma   90.00
#
_symmetry.space_group_name_H-M   'P 1'
#
loop_
_entity.id
_entity.type
_entity.pdbx_description
1 polymer ?
#
loop_
_entity_poly.entity_id
_entity_poly.type
_entity_poly.pdbx_seq_one_letter_code
_entity_poly.pdbx_strand_id
1 'polypeptide(L)' 'GKRTRIALACVRCRARKQKCDGTEDTCSRCRRLNLRCQYKAHPQPRSDQKRIYIASLEEHIAALESLL' A
#
# COMPACT_ATOMS: atom_id res chain seq x y z
N GLY A 1 16.08 -22.92 0.74
CA GLY A 1 16.18 -21.58 1.38
C GLY A 1 14.79 -21.00 1.58
N LYS A 2 14.40 -20.72 2.83
CA LYS A 2 13.06 -20.22 3.22
C LYS A 2 12.81 -18.84 2.59
N ARG A 3 11.78 -18.71 1.76
CA ARG A 3 11.41 -17.43 1.14
C ARG A 3 10.72 -16.57 2.19
N THR A 4 11.44 -15.62 2.80
CA THR A 4 10.82 -14.63 3.69
C THR A 4 9.92 -13.73 2.86
N ARG A 5 8.63 -13.70 3.20
CA ARG A 5 7.66 -12.81 2.56
C ARG A 5 7.94 -11.39 3.04
N ILE A 6 8.20 -10.48 2.11
CA ILE A 6 8.35 -9.06 2.42
C ILE A 6 7.00 -8.34 2.25
N ALA A 7 6.77 -7.31 3.06
CA ALA A 7 5.54 -6.52 3.01
C ALA A 7 5.43 -5.69 1.71
N LEU A 8 6.55 -5.12 1.26
CA LEU A 8 6.58 -4.22 0.11
C LEU A 8 7.84 -4.44 -0.75
N ALA A 9 7.64 -4.69 -2.04
CA ALA A 9 8.73 -4.64 -3.02
C ALA A 9 8.95 -3.19 -3.48
N CYS A 10 10.20 -2.80 -3.73
CA CYS A 10 10.49 -1.49 -4.33
C CYS A 10 9.82 -1.34 -5.71
N VAL A 11 9.58 -0.10 -6.14
CA VAL A 11 8.86 0.24 -7.37
C VAL A 11 9.45 -0.46 -8.58
N ARG A 12 10.78 -0.49 -8.70
CA ARG A 12 11.47 -1.10 -9.84
C ARG A 12 11.30 -2.61 -9.87
N CYS A 13 11.52 -3.30 -8.75
CA CYS A 13 11.35 -4.75 -8.68
C CYS A 13 9.90 -5.15 -8.92
N ARG A 14 8.95 -4.37 -8.39
CA ARG A 14 7.52 -4.55 -8.64
C ARG A 14 7.17 -4.41 -10.12
N ALA A 15 7.63 -3.34 -10.78
CA ALA A 15 7.37 -3.08 -12.21
C ALA A 15 7.98 -4.17 -13.11
N ARG A 16 9.17 -4.67 -12.76
CA ARG A 16 9.86 -5.73 -13.51
C ARG A 16 9.42 -7.15 -13.11
N LYS A 17 8.48 -7.29 -12.16
CA LYS A 17 8.05 -8.57 -11.57
C LYS A 17 9.22 -9.45 -11.10
N GLN A 18 10.26 -8.82 -10.56
CA GLN A 18 11.46 -9.49 -10.06
C GLN A 18 11.43 -9.61 -8.54
N LYS A 19 12.19 -10.57 -7.99
CA LYS A 19 12.37 -10.69 -6.53
C LYS A 19 12.97 -9.40 -5.95
N CYS A 20 12.32 -8.88 -4.94
CA CYS A 20 12.85 -7.84 -4.06
C CYS A 20 13.09 -8.47 -2.68
N ASP A 21 14.16 -8.06 -2.03
CA ASP A 21 14.57 -8.48 -0.68
C ASP A 21 14.13 -7.49 0.40
N GLY A 22 13.57 -6.34 0.03
CA GLY A 22 12.85 -5.45 0.97
C GLY A 22 13.74 -4.74 1.99
N THR A 23 15.05 -4.65 1.80
CA THR A 23 15.94 -3.91 2.71
C THR A 23 15.58 -2.42 2.75
N GLU A 24 15.71 -1.81 3.92
CA GLU A 24 15.22 -0.47 4.26
C GLU A 24 15.61 0.63 3.26
N ASP A 25 16.90 0.79 2.94
CA ASP A 25 17.33 1.81 1.98
C ASP A 25 17.22 1.35 0.52
N THR A 26 18.05 0.38 0.13
CA THR A 26 18.22 -0.06 -1.25
C THR A 26 18.33 -1.57 -1.29
N CYS A 27 17.32 -2.19 -1.92
CA CYS A 27 17.25 -3.64 -2.12
C CYS A 27 18.51 -4.16 -2.82
N SER A 28 19.00 -5.36 -2.46
CA SER A 28 20.27 -5.91 -2.93
C SER A 28 20.41 -5.88 -4.45
N ARG A 29 19.31 -6.10 -5.17
CA ARG A 29 19.31 -6.07 -6.65
C ARG A 29 19.45 -4.65 -7.21
N CYS A 30 18.82 -3.65 -6.60
CA CYS A 30 19.01 -2.27 -7.04
C CYS A 30 20.42 -1.76 -6.68
N ARG A 31 20.95 -2.19 -5.52
CA ARG A 31 22.32 -1.88 -5.08
C ARG A 31 23.35 -2.43 -6.07
N ARG A 32 23.27 -3.72 -6.40
CA ARG A 32 24.20 -4.38 -7.34
C ARG A 32 24.18 -3.79 -8.74
N LEU A 33 23.04 -3.26 -9.16
CA LEU A 33 22.88 -2.66 -10.48
C LEU A 33 23.16 -1.16 -10.48
N ASN A 34 23.48 -0.55 -9.33
CA ASN A 34 23.61 0.90 -9.16
C ASN A 34 22.39 1.67 -9.72
N LEU A 35 21.20 1.17 -9.41
CA LEU A 35 19.94 1.75 -9.89
C LEU A 35 19.16 2.35 -8.74
N ARG A 36 18.42 3.42 -9.07
CA ARG A 36 17.54 4.10 -8.12
C ARG A 36 16.52 3.12 -7.55
N CYS A 37 16.60 2.90 -6.24
CA CYS A 37 15.63 2.14 -5.47
C CYS A 37 14.68 3.13 -4.79
N GLN A 38 13.39 2.97 -5.06
CA GLN A 38 12.37 3.77 -4.40
C GLN A 38 11.27 2.84 -3.92
N TYR A 39 10.92 2.96 -2.65
CA TYR A 39 9.70 2.42 -2.10
C TYR A 39 8.66 3.55 -2.16
N LYS A 40 7.52 3.31 -2.81
CA LYS A 40 6.39 4.23 -2.69
C LYS A 40 5.73 3.92 -1.36
N ALA A 41 5.53 4.93 -0.52
CA ALA A 41 4.55 4.83 0.55
C ALA A 41 3.25 4.33 -0.08
N HIS A 42 2.59 3.37 0.58
CA HIS A 42 1.28 2.95 0.12
C HIS A 42 0.42 4.22 -0.02
N PRO A 43 -0.21 4.48 -1.18
CA PRO A 43 -1.31 5.44 -1.17
C PRO A 43 -2.24 4.98 -0.04
N GLN A 44 -2.59 5.90 0.85
CA GLN A 44 -3.44 5.65 2.03
C GLN A 44 -4.46 4.58 1.69
N PRO A 45 -4.59 3.53 2.51
CA PRO A 45 -5.35 2.36 2.13
C PRO A 45 -6.76 2.83 1.76
N ARG A 46 -7.26 2.38 0.61
CA ARG A 46 -8.62 2.67 0.14
C ARG A 46 -9.71 2.33 1.18
N SER A 47 -9.36 1.60 2.24
CA SER A 47 -10.17 1.39 3.43
C SER A 47 -10.63 2.71 4.04
N ASP A 48 -9.79 3.75 4.06
CA ASP A 48 -10.14 5.00 4.75
C ASP A 48 -11.20 5.75 3.98
N GLN A 49 -11.09 5.80 2.65
CA GLN A 49 -12.14 6.38 1.79
C GLN A 49 -13.46 5.62 1.91
N LYS A 50 -13.42 4.28 1.96
CA LYS A 50 -14.62 3.47 2.18
C LYS A 50 -15.23 3.71 3.56
N ARG A 51 -14.41 3.84 4.61
CA ARG A 51 -14.88 4.13 5.96
C ARG A 51 -15.52 5.52 6.06
N ILE A 52 -14.93 6.54 5.44
CA ILE A 52 -15.51 7.88 5.36
C ILE A 52 -16.85 7.84 4.62
N TYR A 53 -16.90 7.13 3.50
CA TYR A 53 -18.14 6.99 2.73
C TYR A 53 -19.24 6.27 3.52
N ILE A 54 -18.91 5.16 4.18
CA ILE A 54 -19.86 4.44 5.05
C ILE A 54 -20.36 5.35 6.18
N ALA A 55 -19.46 6.05 6.88
CA ALA A 55 -19.85 6.98 7.94
C ALA A 55 -20.81 8.07 7.45
N SER A 56 -20.56 8.63 6.26
CA SER A 56 -21.47 9.64 5.68
C SER A 56 -22.85 9.08 5.31
N LEU A 57 -22.91 7.81 4.90
CA LEU A 57 -24.18 7.13 4.62
C LEU A 57 -24.95 6.84 5.91
N GLU A 58 -24.26 6.37 6.94
CA GLU A 58 -24.82 6.12 8.27
C GLU A 58 -25.39 7.41 8.88
N GLU A 59 -24.68 8.53 8.77
CA GLU A 59 -25.15 9.85 9.20
C GLU A 59 -26.42 10.29 8.44
N HIS A 60 -26.44 10.11 7.12
CA HIS A 60 -27.60 10.47 6.30
C HIS A 60 -28.83 9.61 6.64
N ILE A 61 -28.63 8.30 6.85
CA ILE A 61 -29.70 7.39 7.27
C ILE A 61 -30.26 7.81 8.62
N ALA A 62 -29.41 8.08 9.62
CA ALA A 62 -29.85 8.50 10.94
C ALA A 62 -30.66 9.81 10.90
N ALA A 63 -30.26 10.77 10.05
CA ALA A 63 -31.01 12.01 9.86
C ALA A 63 -32.40 11.76 9.25
N LEU A 64 -32.51 10.87 8.26
CA LEU A 64 -33.79 10.50 7.66
C LEU A 64 -34.70 9.73 8.63
N GLU A 65 -34.15 8.78 9.38
CA GLU A 65 -34.90 7.99 10.37
C GLU A 65 -35.45 8.86 11.51
N SER A 66 -34.81 9.98 11.84
CA SER A 66 -35.30 10.91 12.85
C SER A 66 -36.60 11.66 12.48
N LEU A 67 -37.02 11.58 11.21
CA LEU A 67 -38.24 12.21 10.68
C LEU A 67 -39.45 11.25 10.66
N LEU A 68 -39.26 10.00 11.06
CA LEU A 68 -40.28 8.94 11.12
C LEU A 68 -40.65 8.63 12.58
#